data_AF-A0A7C1VBX2-F1
#
_entry.id   AF-A0A7C1VBX2-F1
#
_cell.length_a   1.000
_cell.length_b   1.000
_cell.length_c   1.000
_cell.angle_alpha   90.00
_cell.angle_beta   90.00
_cell.angle_gamma   90.00
#
_symmetry.space_group_name_H-M   'P 1'
#
loop_
_entity.id
_entity.type
_entity.pdbx_description
1 polymer ?
#
loop_
_entity_poly.entity_id
_entity_poly.type
_entity_poly.pdbx_seq_one_letter_code
_entity_poly.pdbx_strand_id
1 'polypeptide(L)'
;MTEKIKQRDASGWEALPKIWPDSVRRVMVARGIHAEADLSYSLSELPKPSLMLGMDKAVTLLANAVMTQQRIMIVADFDTDGATSCAVAIRGLQAMGAQHLDYIVPNRFVHGYGLTPELLAEVVEHNQPDLLLTVDNGIASIAGVEAAHKRGIKVLITDHHLPGETLPNADAIINPNQHGDEFPSKSMAGVGVCFYLLLGLRQYLRSQNWFEQQQIEEPKLNSLLDLVALGTVADVVPLDKLNRTLVTLGLARIKAGRACAGINALIEVSGRDHRSIASQDMGFSIAPRLNAAGRLEDMGMGIETLLMNDPTQALKAAHVLDDINIQRRVVEQDMQTDALTMLENMSFDKSEPPLGYCLYDEQWHQGVIGLLASRIKERQHRPVIAFAPGNEGEVKGSARSIPGVHIRDVLALVANQAPEGMLTRFGGHAMAAGLTLAMKDLPQFEQLFLSALQQTVDPSVLQAELLSDGELAADEISLQLAELLPTIAPWGQNFAEPQFHGYFTVTEIRSVGQQQDHLRLTIDTGNGQLVTAMAFRQFQPTWLHKGGKALIRYRLAVNDFRQQRSVQLLVDNLLEP
;
A
#
# COMPACT_ATOMS: atom_id res chain seq x y z
N MET A 1 -24.91 -7.73 -16.49
CA MET A 1 -25.01 -6.58 -15.57
C MET A 1 -24.49 -5.37 -16.31
N THR A 2 -25.27 -4.29 -16.40
CA THR A 2 -24.84 -3.04 -17.04
C THR A 2 -23.99 -2.26 -16.04
N GLU A 3 -22.69 -2.15 -16.30
CA GLU A 3 -21.80 -1.27 -15.53
C GLU A 3 -22.29 0.17 -15.68
N LYS A 4 -22.58 0.85 -14.56
CA LYS A 4 -23.07 2.24 -14.58
C LYS A 4 -21.95 3.18 -14.16
N ILE A 5 -21.64 4.15 -15.02
CA ILE A 5 -20.77 5.27 -14.65
C ILE A 5 -21.51 6.16 -13.64
N LYS A 6 -20.86 6.43 -12.51
CA LYS A 6 -21.35 7.32 -11.47
C LYS A 6 -20.36 8.46 -11.31
N GLN A 7 -20.80 9.67 -11.65
CA GLN A 7 -19.99 10.85 -11.45
C GLN A 7 -19.90 11.18 -9.95
N ARG A 8 -18.69 11.51 -9.48
CA ARG A 8 -18.46 12.00 -8.13
C ARG A 8 -19.09 13.38 -7.96
N ASP A 9 -19.59 13.65 -6.76
CA ASP A 9 -20.04 14.99 -6.41
C ASP A 9 -18.85 15.95 -6.42
N ALA A 10 -18.97 17.05 -7.17
CA ALA A 10 -17.96 18.08 -7.31
C ALA A 10 -18.55 19.47 -6.98
N SER A 11 -19.69 19.53 -6.29
CA SER A 11 -20.38 20.78 -5.98
C SER A 11 -19.50 21.74 -5.15
N GLY A 12 -19.41 23.01 -5.59
CA GLY A 12 -18.60 24.04 -4.92
C GLY A 12 -17.16 24.15 -5.44
N TRP A 13 -16.79 23.46 -6.53
CA TRP A 13 -15.48 23.59 -7.18
C TRP A 13 -15.13 25.03 -7.59
N GLU A 14 -16.14 25.87 -7.80
CA GLU A 14 -16.00 27.30 -8.15
C GLU A 14 -15.37 28.14 -7.04
N ALA A 15 -15.25 27.61 -5.81
CA ALA A 15 -14.59 28.28 -4.68
C ALA A 15 -13.06 28.11 -4.68
N LEU A 16 -12.53 27.08 -5.35
CA LEU A 16 -11.08 26.81 -5.42
C LEU A 16 -10.34 27.87 -6.27
N PRO A 17 -9.00 27.97 -6.20
CA PRO A 17 -8.25 28.97 -6.97
C PRO A 17 -8.50 28.89 -8.48
N LYS A 18 -8.80 30.04 -9.11
CA LYS A 18 -9.05 30.15 -10.57
C LYS A 18 -7.81 29.88 -11.45
N ILE A 19 -6.62 29.78 -10.84
CA ILE A 19 -5.39 29.41 -11.54
C ILE A 19 -5.36 27.90 -11.87
N TRP A 20 -6.15 27.08 -11.16
CA TRP A 20 -6.29 25.67 -11.50
C TRP A 20 -7.34 25.49 -12.61
N PRO A 21 -7.12 24.58 -13.57
CA PRO A 21 -8.14 24.21 -14.55
C PRO A 21 -9.44 23.75 -13.88
N ASP A 22 -10.58 23.98 -14.50
CA ASP A 22 -11.88 23.65 -13.93
C ASP A 22 -12.01 22.14 -13.65
N SER A 23 -11.54 21.28 -14.55
CA SER A 23 -11.43 19.83 -14.32
C SER A 23 -10.64 19.47 -13.06
N VAL A 24 -9.52 20.14 -12.82
CA VAL A 24 -8.71 19.94 -11.60
C VAL A 24 -9.48 20.36 -10.37
N ARG A 25 -10.17 21.51 -10.41
CA ARG A 25 -10.98 21.99 -9.27
C ARG A 25 -12.12 21.03 -8.96
N ARG A 26 -12.79 20.47 -9.98
CA ARG A 26 -13.82 19.43 -9.82
C ARG A 26 -13.26 18.20 -9.12
N VAL A 27 -12.11 17.70 -9.60
CA VAL A 27 -11.40 16.57 -9.00
C VAL A 27 -11.08 16.83 -7.52
N MET A 28 -10.52 18.01 -7.21
CA MET A 28 -10.10 18.36 -5.85
C MET A 28 -11.28 18.39 -4.86
N VAL A 29 -12.38 19.04 -5.23
CA VAL A 29 -13.60 19.05 -4.39
C VAL A 29 -14.18 17.66 -4.21
N ALA A 30 -14.19 16.84 -5.26
CA ALA A 30 -14.64 15.45 -5.17
C ALA A 30 -13.84 14.62 -4.16
N ARG A 31 -12.63 15.08 -3.78
CA ARG A 31 -11.77 14.47 -2.75
C ARG A 31 -11.73 15.25 -1.44
N GLY A 32 -12.68 16.15 -1.22
CA GLY A 32 -12.84 16.90 0.02
C GLY A 32 -11.86 18.08 0.19
N ILE A 33 -11.26 18.57 -0.90
CA ILE A 33 -10.40 19.75 -0.88
C ILE A 33 -11.24 20.98 -1.22
N HIS A 34 -11.44 21.86 -0.24
CA HIS A 34 -12.26 23.08 -0.38
C HIS A 34 -11.42 24.36 -0.40
N ALA A 35 -10.17 24.29 0.04
CA ALA A 35 -9.14 25.32 -0.09
C ALA A 35 -7.79 24.71 -0.47
N GLU A 36 -6.90 25.50 -1.08
CA GLU A 36 -5.54 25.06 -1.43
C GLU A 36 -4.77 24.53 -0.20
N ALA A 37 -4.97 25.17 0.96
CA ALA A 37 -4.38 24.75 2.23
C ALA A 37 -4.88 23.38 2.73
N ASP A 38 -5.95 22.80 2.18
CA ASP A 38 -6.41 21.46 2.56
C ASP A 38 -5.53 20.37 1.92
N LEU A 39 -4.82 20.70 0.83
CA LEU A 39 -4.06 19.73 0.07
C LEU A 39 -2.83 19.24 0.83
N SER A 40 -2.09 20.16 1.45
CA SER A 40 -0.86 19.87 2.18
C SER A 40 -0.61 20.92 3.28
N TYR A 41 0.24 20.58 4.24
CA TYR A 41 0.75 21.54 5.22
C TYR A 41 1.92 22.31 4.62
N SER A 42 2.04 23.60 4.96
CA SER A 42 3.33 24.27 4.87
C SER A 42 4.30 23.67 5.90
N LEU A 43 5.61 23.75 5.66
CA LEU A 43 6.61 23.15 6.58
C LEU A 43 6.53 23.69 8.00
N SER A 44 6.14 24.96 8.18
CA SER A 44 5.95 25.61 9.48
C SER A 44 4.68 25.16 10.22
N GLU A 45 3.73 24.56 9.50
CA GLU A 45 2.43 24.13 10.03
C GLU A 45 2.35 22.61 10.22
N LEU A 46 3.44 21.88 9.95
CA LEU A 46 3.48 20.45 10.24
C LEU A 46 3.13 20.21 11.71
N PRO A 47 2.26 19.22 12.01
CA PRO A 47 1.92 18.88 13.38
C PRO A 47 3.18 18.64 14.21
N LYS A 48 3.17 19.09 15.47
CA LYS A 48 4.31 18.90 16.36
C LYS A 48 4.36 17.45 16.86
N PRO A 49 5.54 16.82 16.98
CA PRO A 49 5.65 15.47 17.53
C PRO A 49 5.02 15.31 18.92
N SER A 50 5.09 16.35 19.76
CA SER A 50 4.56 16.34 21.13
C SER A 50 3.03 16.21 21.22
N LEU A 51 2.30 16.32 20.10
CA LEU A 51 0.86 16.05 20.05
C LEU A 51 0.54 14.55 20.07
N MET A 52 1.52 13.68 19.78
CA MET A 52 1.33 12.24 19.79
C MET A 52 1.48 11.70 21.22
N LEU A 53 0.49 10.95 21.67
CA LEU A 53 0.45 10.37 23.01
C LEU A 53 1.66 9.47 23.22
N GLY A 54 2.36 9.66 24.35
CA GLY A 54 3.55 8.90 24.71
C GLY A 54 4.87 9.45 24.13
N MET A 55 4.83 10.48 23.27
CA MET A 55 6.03 11.06 22.64
C MET A 55 7.09 11.49 23.65
N ASP A 56 6.72 12.18 24.73
CA ASP A 56 7.69 12.68 25.72
C ASP A 56 8.45 11.53 26.42
N LYS A 57 7.74 10.46 26.80
CA LYS A 57 8.35 9.27 27.42
C LYS A 57 9.26 8.56 26.43
N ALA A 58 8.80 8.38 25.20
CA ALA A 58 9.52 7.72 24.13
C ALA A 58 10.82 8.45 23.77
N VAL A 59 10.75 9.76 23.57
CA VAL A 59 11.91 10.60 23.27
C VAL A 59 12.90 10.60 24.41
N THR A 60 12.44 10.68 25.67
CA THR A 60 13.33 10.63 26.83
C THR A 60 14.04 9.28 26.94
N LEU A 61 13.30 8.17 26.76
CA LEU A 61 13.83 6.82 26.79
C LEU A 61 14.89 6.61 25.69
N LEU A 62 14.56 7.00 24.46
CA LEU A 62 15.45 6.83 23.31
C LEU A 62 16.66 7.77 23.38
N ALA A 63 16.48 9.02 23.83
CA ALA A 63 17.58 9.95 24.04
C ALA A 63 18.55 9.42 25.10
N ASN A 64 18.06 8.86 26.20
CA ASN A 64 18.92 8.20 27.17
C ASN A 64 19.71 7.06 26.50
N ALA A 65 19.06 6.20 25.73
CA ALA A 65 19.74 5.11 25.04
C ALA A 65 20.86 5.60 24.11
N VAL A 66 20.60 6.65 23.31
CA VAL A 66 21.62 7.29 22.45
C VAL A 66 22.76 7.88 23.28
N MET A 67 22.43 8.68 24.31
CA MET A 67 23.42 9.39 25.11
C MET A 67 24.33 8.46 25.93
N THR A 68 23.78 7.34 26.41
CA THR A 68 24.54 6.34 27.16
C THR A 68 25.09 5.21 26.29
N GLN A 69 24.97 5.32 24.96
CA GLN A 69 25.41 4.30 24.00
C GLN A 69 24.89 2.90 24.31
N GLN A 70 23.61 2.81 24.65
CA GLN A 70 22.91 1.54 24.80
C GLN A 70 22.79 0.83 23.44
N ARG A 71 22.77 -0.50 23.48
CA ARG A 71 22.46 -1.35 22.32
C ARG A 71 20.98 -1.24 22.02
N ILE A 72 20.64 -0.68 20.86
CA ILE A 72 19.26 -0.56 20.39
C ILE A 72 19.05 -1.57 19.26
N MET A 73 18.08 -2.45 19.42
CA MET A 73 17.68 -3.40 18.38
C MET A 73 16.31 -3.02 17.83
N ILE A 74 16.24 -2.80 16.53
CA ILE A 74 15.03 -2.41 15.82
C ILE A 74 14.28 -3.69 15.46
N VAL A 75 13.02 -3.81 15.89
CA VAL A 75 12.14 -4.92 15.54
C VAL A 75 11.20 -4.46 14.43
N ALA A 76 11.53 -4.81 13.20
CA ALA A 76 10.79 -4.34 12.02
C ALA A 76 9.77 -5.38 11.53
N ASP A 77 8.81 -4.94 10.73
CA ASP A 77 7.89 -5.84 10.03
C ASP A 77 8.44 -6.32 8.68
N PHE A 78 7.84 -7.39 8.13
CA PHE A 78 8.28 -8.08 6.91
C PHE A 78 7.71 -7.48 5.61
N ASP A 79 7.26 -6.24 5.61
CA ASP A 79 6.79 -5.54 4.41
C ASP A 79 7.54 -4.23 4.16
N THR A 80 7.16 -3.51 3.10
CA THR A 80 7.85 -2.29 2.70
C THR A 80 7.76 -1.18 3.75
N ASP A 81 6.66 -1.06 4.49
CA ASP A 81 6.56 -0.04 5.54
C ASP A 81 7.45 -0.40 6.71
N GLY A 82 7.44 -1.65 7.18
CA GLY A 82 8.38 -2.17 8.17
C GLY A 82 9.84 -1.98 7.77
N ALA A 83 10.21 -2.32 6.52
CA ALA A 83 11.58 -2.19 6.05
C ALA A 83 12.03 -0.73 5.89
N THR A 84 11.18 0.15 5.38
CA THR A 84 11.50 1.58 5.29
C THR A 84 11.52 2.23 6.67
N SER A 85 10.67 1.82 7.60
CA SER A 85 10.71 2.23 9.01
C SER A 85 12.01 1.83 9.69
N CYS A 86 12.47 0.60 9.45
CA CYS A 86 13.77 0.14 9.94
C CYS A 86 14.91 0.99 9.39
N ALA A 87 14.92 1.23 8.08
CA ALA A 87 15.94 2.06 7.43
C ALA A 87 15.91 3.52 7.94
N VAL A 88 14.72 4.08 8.17
CA VAL A 88 14.53 5.42 8.75
C VAL A 88 15.06 5.46 10.18
N ALA A 89 14.71 4.48 11.02
CA ALA A 89 15.19 4.38 12.41
C ALA A 89 16.72 4.30 12.46
N ILE A 90 17.33 3.35 11.74
CA ILE A 90 18.77 3.14 11.73
C ILE A 90 19.49 4.39 11.22
N ARG A 91 19.16 4.88 10.02
CA ARG A 91 19.83 6.06 9.44
C ARG A 91 19.65 7.30 10.31
N GLY A 92 18.47 7.49 10.89
CA GLY A 92 18.17 8.61 11.78
C GLY A 92 18.97 8.55 13.08
N LEU A 93 18.99 7.39 13.74
CA LEU A 93 19.72 7.19 15.00
C LEU A 93 21.23 7.24 14.81
N GLN A 94 21.77 6.65 13.74
CA GLN A 94 23.19 6.77 13.37
C GLN A 94 23.58 8.23 13.19
N ALA A 95 22.78 9.00 12.45
CA ALA A 95 23.03 10.43 12.22
C ALA A 95 22.92 11.26 13.52
N MET A 96 22.28 10.74 14.56
CA MET A 96 22.22 11.34 15.90
C MET A 96 23.32 10.84 16.85
N GLY A 97 24.22 9.96 16.39
CA GLY A 97 25.38 9.50 17.16
C GLY A 97 25.18 8.19 17.92
N ALA A 98 24.12 7.42 17.64
CA ALA A 98 24.00 6.06 18.17
C ALA A 98 25.00 5.13 17.46
N GLN A 99 25.79 4.37 18.22
CA GLN A 99 26.84 3.49 17.68
C GLN A 99 26.45 2.01 17.63
N HIS A 100 25.52 1.58 18.49
CA HIS A 100 25.16 0.18 18.65
C HIS A 100 23.73 -0.07 18.19
N LEU A 101 23.57 -0.21 16.88
CA LEU A 101 22.29 -0.43 16.24
C LEU A 101 22.32 -1.78 15.50
N ASP A 102 21.27 -2.54 15.70
CA ASP A 102 21.02 -3.79 14.99
C ASP A 102 19.52 -3.90 14.70
N TYR A 103 19.11 -4.85 13.87
CA TYR A 103 17.70 -5.11 13.64
C TYR A 103 17.38 -6.59 13.55
N ILE A 104 16.11 -6.90 13.76
CA ILE A 104 15.55 -8.23 13.55
C ILE A 104 14.20 -8.10 12.87
N VAL A 105 13.90 -9.04 11.98
CA VAL A 105 12.63 -9.10 11.24
C VAL A 105 12.04 -10.49 11.43
N PRO A 106 10.74 -10.61 11.76
CA PRO A 106 10.12 -11.92 11.90
C PRO A 106 10.00 -12.63 10.56
N ASN A 107 10.28 -13.92 10.56
CA ASN A 107 9.80 -14.80 9.51
C ASN A 107 8.30 -15.03 9.75
N ARG A 108 7.47 -14.57 8.82
CA ARG A 108 6.00 -14.64 8.89
C ARG A 108 5.46 -16.05 9.19
N PHE A 109 6.17 -17.09 8.77
CA PHE A 109 5.74 -18.48 8.92
C PHE A 109 6.19 -19.12 10.23
N VAL A 110 7.33 -18.68 10.78
CA VAL A 110 7.94 -19.26 11.99
C VAL A 110 7.57 -18.46 13.23
N HIS A 111 7.74 -17.13 13.17
CA HIS A 111 7.65 -16.25 14.35
C HIS A 111 6.28 -15.59 14.50
N GLY A 112 5.46 -15.62 13.44
CA GLY A 112 4.22 -14.86 13.37
C GLY A 112 4.46 -13.40 13.02
N TYR A 113 3.64 -12.50 13.57
CA TYR A 113 3.64 -11.07 13.26
C TYR A 113 4.12 -10.24 14.47
N GLY A 114 5.01 -9.28 14.21
CA GLY A 114 5.56 -8.34 15.21
C GLY A 114 6.47 -8.98 16.25
N LEU A 115 6.64 -8.29 17.39
CA LEU A 115 7.44 -8.77 18.52
C LEU A 115 6.74 -9.96 19.22
N THR A 116 7.33 -11.15 19.11
CA THR A 116 6.89 -12.39 19.77
C THR A 116 7.99 -12.99 20.65
N PRO A 117 7.65 -13.82 21.64
CA PRO A 117 8.65 -14.59 22.39
C PRO A 117 9.55 -15.45 21.50
N GLU A 118 8.99 -16.02 20.43
CA GLU A 118 9.70 -16.83 19.45
C GLU A 118 10.75 -16.00 18.68
N LEU A 119 10.38 -14.81 18.20
CA LEU A 119 11.34 -13.89 17.57
C LEU A 119 12.45 -13.49 18.54
N LEU A 120 12.07 -13.14 19.77
CA LEU A 120 13.03 -12.73 20.79
C LEU A 120 14.00 -13.85 21.15
N ALA A 121 13.58 -15.12 21.04
CA ALA A 121 14.43 -16.27 21.29
C ALA A 121 15.60 -16.38 20.30
N GLU A 122 15.49 -15.81 19.09
CA GLU A 122 16.59 -15.76 18.11
C GLU A 122 17.70 -14.78 18.51
N VAL A 123 17.41 -13.83 19.40
CA VAL A 123 18.41 -12.91 19.93
C VAL A 123 19.32 -13.64 20.90
N VAL A 124 20.54 -13.92 20.44
CA VAL A 124 21.61 -14.55 21.22
C VAL A 124 22.05 -13.67 22.40
N GLU A 125 22.38 -14.30 23.52
CA GLU A 125 22.63 -13.62 24.80
C GLU A 125 23.75 -12.57 24.73
N HIS A 126 24.82 -12.84 23.97
CA HIS A 126 25.92 -11.88 23.78
C HIS A 126 25.57 -10.66 22.89
N ASN A 127 24.45 -10.74 22.16
CA ASN A 127 23.92 -9.63 21.37
C ASN A 127 22.69 -8.97 22.02
N GLN A 128 22.36 -9.32 23.27
CA GLN A 128 21.18 -8.80 23.95
C GLN A 128 21.14 -7.26 23.90
N PRO A 129 20.03 -6.66 23.43
CA PRO A 129 19.85 -5.21 23.44
C PRO A 129 19.47 -4.70 24.83
N ASP A 130 19.79 -3.44 25.10
CA ASP A 130 19.27 -2.72 26.26
C ASP A 130 17.85 -2.18 25.99
N LEU A 131 17.58 -1.85 24.71
CA LEU A 131 16.32 -1.31 24.24
C LEU A 131 15.89 -2.00 22.93
N LEU A 132 14.67 -2.53 22.91
CA LEU A 132 13.95 -2.87 21.69
C LEU A 132 13.17 -1.65 21.22
N LEU A 133 13.31 -1.29 19.94
CA LEU A 133 12.49 -0.31 19.25
C LEU A 133 11.66 -1.04 18.20
N THR A 134 10.37 -1.27 18.45
CA THR A 134 9.50 -1.82 17.40
C THR A 134 9.14 -0.71 16.42
N VAL A 135 9.15 -1.04 15.13
CA VAL A 135 8.74 -0.15 14.05
C VAL A 135 7.71 -0.83 13.19
N ASP A 136 6.58 -0.15 12.97
CA ASP A 136 5.44 -0.66 12.21
C ASP A 136 4.80 -1.94 12.81
N ASN A 137 5.04 -2.18 14.09
CA ASN A 137 4.42 -3.27 14.83
C ASN A 137 4.52 -3.02 16.34
N GLY A 138 3.87 -3.86 17.13
CA GLY A 138 4.08 -3.94 18.57
C GLY A 138 2.88 -3.53 19.41
N ILE A 139 1.88 -2.80 18.88
CA ILE A 139 0.72 -2.34 19.67
C ILE A 139 -0.11 -3.48 20.27
N ALA A 140 0.01 -4.68 19.70
CA ALA A 140 -0.63 -5.92 20.17
C ALA A 140 0.35 -6.94 20.78
N SER A 141 1.65 -6.61 20.91
CA SER A 141 2.72 -7.55 21.32
C SER A 141 2.83 -7.75 22.83
N ILE A 142 1.73 -8.08 23.52
CA ILE A 142 1.69 -8.25 24.99
C ILE A 142 2.72 -9.30 25.46
N ALA A 143 2.64 -10.52 24.93
CA ALA A 143 3.53 -11.61 25.33
C ALA A 143 4.99 -11.33 24.95
N GLY A 144 5.23 -10.69 23.81
CA GLY A 144 6.57 -10.30 23.37
C GLY A 144 7.22 -9.27 24.31
N VAL A 145 6.46 -8.25 24.73
CA VAL A 145 6.94 -7.25 25.71
C VAL A 145 7.21 -7.89 27.08
N GLU A 146 6.32 -8.76 27.56
CA GLU A 146 6.55 -9.50 28.80
C GLU A 146 7.82 -10.38 28.74
N ALA A 147 8.08 -11.02 27.60
CA ALA A 147 9.29 -11.82 27.38
C ALA A 147 10.56 -10.95 27.38
N ALA A 148 10.52 -9.77 26.77
CA ALA A 148 11.62 -8.79 26.80
C ALA A 148 11.91 -8.32 28.23
N HIS A 149 10.88 -7.97 28.98
CA HIS A 149 11.01 -7.54 30.38
C HIS A 149 11.59 -8.64 31.28
N LYS A 150 11.23 -9.91 31.06
CA LYS A 150 11.85 -11.05 31.78
C LYS A 150 13.36 -11.17 31.53
N ARG A 151 13.86 -10.67 30.39
CA ARG A 151 15.28 -10.57 30.07
C ARG A 151 15.93 -9.25 30.53
N GLY A 152 15.16 -8.35 31.15
CA GLY A 152 15.64 -7.03 31.58
C GLY A 152 15.79 -6.02 30.44
N ILE A 153 15.17 -6.28 29.28
CA ILE A 153 15.25 -5.46 28.08
C ILE A 153 14.10 -4.46 28.08
N LYS A 154 14.37 -3.17 27.87
CA LYS A 154 13.32 -2.14 27.74
C LYS A 154 12.65 -2.22 26.37
N VAL A 155 11.40 -1.80 26.27
CA VAL A 155 10.67 -1.79 24.99
C VAL A 155 10.05 -0.43 24.71
N LEU A 156 10.36 0.11 23.53
CA LEU A 156 9.73 1.27 22.93
C LEU A 156 8.95 0.83 21.69
N ILE A 157 7.64 1.10 21.67
CA ILE A 157 6.77 0.74 20.55
C ILE A 157 6.53 1.96 19.66
N THR A 158 6.79 1.83 18.36
CA THR A 158 6.25 2.72 17.32
C THR A 158 5.41 1.93 16.34
N ASP A 159 4.13 2.26 16.27
CA ASP A 159 3.15 1.51 15.50
C ASP A 159 2.04 2.45 15.02
N HIS A 160 1.22 1.99 14.09
CA HIS A 160 0.06 2.70 13.57
C HIS A 160 -1.20 1.81 13.51
N HIS A 161 -1.07 0.51 13.77
CA HIS A 161 -2.20 -0.41 13.79
C HIS A 161 -3.23 -0.06 14.88
N LEU A 162 -4.47 -0.54 14.72
CA LEU A 162 -5.50 -0.34 15.74
C LEU A 162 -5.11 -1.06 17.04
N PRO A 163 -5.22 -0.39 18.20
CA PRO A 163 -4.93 -1.01 19.47
C PRO A 163 -5.96 -2.09 19.84
N GLY A 164 -5.52 -3.12 20.57
CA GLY A 164 -6.41 -4.07 21.23
C GLY A 164 -7.09 -3.48 22.47
N GLU A 165 -7.96 -4.26 23.12
CA GLU A 165 -8.59 -3.86 24.39
C GLU A 165 -7.56 -3.61 25.50
N THR A 166 -6.49 -4.41 25.49
CA THR A 166 -5.35 -4.28 26.38
C THR A 166 -4.11 -3.91 25.57
N LEU A 167 -3.34 -2.95 26.10
CA LEU A 167 -2.06 -2.56 25.54
C LEU A 167 -0.92 -3.32 26.23
N PRO A 168 0.19 -3.60 25.53
CA PRO A 168 1.39 -4.13 26.15
C PRO A 168 1.94 -3.16 27.20
N ASN A 169 2.53 -3.69 28.27
CA ASN A 169 3.16 -2.88 29.30
C ASN A 169 4.56 -2.40 28.87
N ALA A 170 4.69 -1.74 27.73
CA ALA A 170 5.98 -1.24 27.23
C ALA A 170 6.43 0.03 27.98
N ASP A 171 7.73 0.32 27.99
CA ASP A 171 8.31 1.49 28.65
C ASP A 171 7.82 2.81 28.02
N ALA A 172 7.57 2.79 26.71
CA ALA A 172 6.80 3.82 26.01
C ALA A 172 6.13 3.28 24.74
N ILE A 173 4.98 3.86 24.38
CA ILE A 173 4.20 3.53 23.19
C ILE A 173 3.89 4.82 22.45
N ILE A 174 4.18 4.84 21.16
CA ILE A 174 3.76 5.87 20.22
C ILE A 174 2.94 5.19 19.14
N ASN A 175 1.67 5.57 19.06
CA ASN A 175 0.77 5.15 17.99
C ASN A 175 -0.41 6.15 17.91
N PRO A 176 -0.69 6.75 16.74
CA PRO A 176 -1.74 7.76 16.57
C PRO A 176 -3.16 7.19 16.74
N ASN A 177 -3.34 5.87 16.64
CA ASN A 177 -4.62 5.19 16.81
C ASN A 177 -4.89 4.77 18.27
N GLN A 178 -4.01 5.11 19.22
CA GLN A 178 -4.28 4.90 20.65
C GLN A 178 -5.53 5.66 21.11
N HIS A 179 -6.25 5.06 22.06
CA HIS A 179 -7.36 5.73 22.71
C HIS A 179 -6.86 6.98 23.45
N GLY A 180 -7.47 8.13 23.17
CA GLY A 180 -7.10 9.41 23.77
C GLY A 180 -5.91 10.14 23.12
N ASP A 181 -5.35 9.60 22.03
CA ASP A 181 -4.34 10.32 21.24
C ASP A 181 -4.97 11.49 20.46
N GLU A 182 -4.35 12.67 20.52
CA GLU A 182 -4.85 13.90 19.86
C GLU A 182 -4.11 14.23 18.56
N PHE A 183 -3.19 13.36 18.11
CA PHE A 183 -2.44 13.60 16.89
C PHE A 183 -3.39 13.64 15.67
N PRO A 184 -3.26 14.65 14.79
CA PRO A 184 -4.29 14.95 13.79
C PRO A 184 -4.40 13.92 12.64
N SER A 185 -3.35 13.12 12.42
CA SER A 185 -3.29 12.15 11.32
C SER A 185 -3.44 10.73 11.88
N LYS A 186 -4.67 10.21 11.85
CA LYS A 186 -4.98 8.82 12.25
C LYS A 186 -4.64 7.78 11.17
N SER A 187 -4.31 8.25 9.97
CA SER A 187 -3.94 7.41 8.83
C SER A 187 -2.43 7.34 8.61
N MET A 188 -1.60 7.80 9.55
CA MET A 188 -0.15 7.73 9.39
C MET A 188 0.31 6.28 9.25
N ALA A 189 1.27 6.03 8.34
CA ALA A 189 1.95 4.74 8.20
C ALA A 189 3.01 4.56 9.31
N GLY A 190 3.45 3.34 9.57
CA GLY A 190 4.51 3.02 10.54
C GLY A 190 5.78 3.85 10.32
N VAL A 191 6.21 4.01 9.06
CA VAL A 191 7.40 4.83 8.74
C VAL A 191 7.21 6.30 9.09
N GLY A 192 5.98 6.79 8.97
CA GLY A 192 5.61 8.15 9.36
C GLY A 192 5.70 8.34 10.87
N VAL A 193 5.21 7.37 11.64
CA VAL A 193 5.29 7.39 13.12
C VAL A 193 6.75 7.36 13.58
N CYS A 194 7.56 6.49 13.00
CA CYS A 194 9.00 6.42 13.27
C CYS A 194 9.72 7.74 12.92
N PHE A 195 9.40 8.33 11.76
CA PHE A 195 9.94 9.63 11.36
C PHE A 195 9.59 10.74 12.36
N TYR A 196 8.35 10.74 12.88
CA TYR A 196 7.91 11.70 13.90
C TYR A 196 8.60 11.50 15.26
N LEU A 197 8.87 10.27 15.67
CA LEU A 197 9.73 9.98 16.82
C LEU A 197 11.13 10.59 16.62
N LEU A 198 11.73 10.45 15.45
CA LEU A 198 13.04 11.05 15.15
C LEU A 198 13.00 12.59 15.17
N LEU A 199 11.91 13.21 14.69
CA LEU A 199 11.74 14.67 14.79
C LEU A 199 11.75 15.12 16.27
N GLY A 200 11.01 14.42 17.13
CA GLY A 200 10.98 14.67 18.58
C GLY A 200 12.33 14.43 19.25
N LEU A 201 12.99 13.31 18.91
CA LEU A 201 14.30 12.95 19.42
C LEU A 201 15.35 14.01 19.08
N ARG A 202 15.43 14.43 17.82
CA ARG A 202 16.36 15.49 17.39
C ARG A 202 16.13 16.79 18.16
N GLN A 203 14.86 17.20 18.32
CA GLN A 203 14.51 18.39 19.09
C GLN A 203 14.99 18.28 20.54
N TYR A 204 14.79 17.12 21.17
CA TYR A 204 15.24 16.88 22.54
C TYR A 204 16.77 16.86 22.66
N LEU A 205 17.48 16.12 21.80
CA LEU A 205 18.95 16.08 21.80
C LEU A 205 19.56 17.48 21.59
N ARG A 206 18.96 18.30 20.72
CA ARG A 206 19.34 19.71 20.56
C ARG A 206 19.20 20.49 21.87
N SER A 207 18.08 20.32 22.58
CA SER A 207 17.87 21.00 23.87
C SER A 207 18.88 20.61 24.95
N GLN A 208 19.52 19.44 24.80
CA GLN A 208 20.57 18.95 25.69
C GLN A 208 21.99 19.34 25.22
N ASN A 209 22.13 20.13 24.16
CA ASN A 209 23.40 20.47 23.50
C ASN A 209 24.20 19.24 23.05
N TRP A 210 23.52 18.11 22.80
CA TRP A 210 24.16 16.83 22.46
C TRP A 210 25.05 16.90 21.23
N PHE A 211 24.54 17.51 20.15
CA PHE A 211 25.25 17.62 18.88
C PHE A 211 26.57 18.41 19.02
N GLU A 212 26.56 19.49 19.79
CA GLU A 212 27.76 20.28 20.09
C GLU A 212 28.75 19.48 20.95
N GLN A 213 28.27 18.81 21.99
CA GLN A 213 29.09 17.99 22.88
C GLN A 213 29.78 16.83 22.16
N GLN A 214 29.08 16.18 21.23
CA GLN A 214 29.60 15.06 20.45
C GLN A 214 30.33 15.48 19.17
N GLN A 215 30.34 16.78 18.84
CA GLN A 215 30.89 17.30 17.58
C GLN A 215 30.25 16.68 16.33
N ILE A 216 28.94 16.46 16.37
CA ILE A 216 28.13 15.90 15.27
C ILE A 216 27.31 17.05 14.66
N GLU A 217 27.28 17.16 13.33
CA GLU A 217 26.38 18.11 12.66
C GLU A 217 24.93 17.71 12.94
N GLU A 218 24.09 18.65 13.36
CA GLU A 218 22.68 18.34 13.58
C GLU A 218 22.02 17.81 12.29
N PRO A 219 21.43 16.59 12.31
CA PRO A 219 20.95 15.96 11.09
C PRO A 219 19.71 16.64 10.50
N LYS A 220 19.73 16.81 9.19
CA LYS A 220 18.59 17.28 8.40
C LYS A 220 17.69 16.10 8.06
N LEU A 221 16.67 15.85 8.89
CA LEU A 221 15.77 14.69 8.73
C LEU A 221 14.95 14.68 7.43
N ASN A 222 14.88 15.81 6.70
CA ASN A 222 14.35 15.80 5.33
C ASN A 222 15.14 14.88 4.37
N SER A 223 16.32 14.40 4.77
CA SER A 223 17.10 13.41 4.05
C SER A 223 16.47 12.03 3.99
N LEU A 224 15.49 11.76 4.86
CA LEU A 224 14.82 10.46 5.02
C LEU A 224 13.45 10.42 4.34
N LEU A 225 12.96 11.53 3.80
CA LEU A 225 11.58 11.65 3.30
C LEU A 225 11.28 10.81 2.05
N ASP A 226 12.31 10.42 1.31
CA ASP A 226 12.21 9.43 0.23
C ASP A 226 11.83 8.03 0.75
N LEU A 227 12.43 7.59 1.86
CA LEU A 227 12.04 6.35 2.55
C LEU A 227 10.62 6.46 3.14
N VAL A 228 10.32 7.58 3.81
CA VAL A 228 9.00 7.85 4.38
C VAL A 228 7.91 7.82 3.31
N ALA A 229 8.17 8.44 2.16
CA ALA A 229 7.21 8.46 1.05
C ALA A 229 6.99 7.06 0.45
N LEU A 230 8.05 6.26 0.31
CA LEU A 230 7.93 4.88 -0.18
C LEU A 230 7.11 4.02 0.78
N GLY A 231 7.44 4.00 2.08
CA GLY A 231 6.69 3.22 3.07
C GLY A 231 5.23 3.63 3.17
N THR A 232 4.97 4.94 3.28
CA THR A 232 3.60 5.48 3.35
C THR A 232 2.74 5.06 2.15
N VAL A 233 3.30 5.10 0.93
CA VAL A 233 2.54 4.69 -0.26
C VAL A 233 2.43 3.17 -0.37
N ALA A 234 3.45 2.43 0.06
CA ALA A 234 3.45 0.98 0.02
C ALA A 234 2.45 0.34 1.00
N ASP A 235 2.23 0.98 2.15
CA ASP A 235 1.27 0.55 3.17
C ASP A 235 -0.19 0.81 2.77
N VAL A 236 -0.41 1.57 1.69
CA VAL A 236 -1.76 1.86 1.16
C VAL A 236 -2.65 2.55 2.22
N VAL A 237 -2.05 3.30 3.15
CA VAL A 237 -2.82 4.13 4.09
C VAL A 237 -3.53 5.27 3.36
N PRO A 238 -4.67 5.75 3.88
CA PRO A 238 -5.29 6.96 3.37
C PRO A 238 -4.28 8.11 3.23
N LEU A 239 -4.20 8.70 2.05
CA LEU A 239 -3.41 9.90 1.82
C LEU A 239 -4.18 11.11 2.34
N ASP A 240 -4.26 11.24 3.67
CA ASP A 240 -4.76 12.42 4.35
C ASP A 240 -3.82 13.62 4.17
N LYS A 241 -4.14 14.76 4.76
CA LYS A 241 -3.35 16.00 4.58
C LYS A 241 -1.88 15.82 4.98
N LEU A 242 -1.58 15.07 6.04
CA LEU A 242 -0.21 14.90 6.49
C LEU A 242 0.54 13.91 5.60
N ASN A 243 -0.06 12.75 5.30
CA ASN A 243 0.54 11.78 4.40
C ASN A 243 0.79 12.36 3.00
N ARG A 244 -0.17 13.13 2.44
CA ARG A 244 0.05 13.86 1.17
C ARG A 244 1.25 14.80 1.27
N THR A 245 1.41 15.49 2.38
CA THR A 245 2.54 16.41 2.58
C THR A 245 3.87 15.65 2.59
N LEU A 246 3.99 14.59 3.39
CA LEU A 246 5.23 13.80 3.49
C LEU A 246 5.58 13.13 2.16
N VAL A 247 4.59 12.53 1.50
CA VAL A 247 4.77 11.88 0.19
C VAL A 247 5.18 12.89 -0.88
N THR A 248 4.57 14.09 -0.91
CA THR A 248 4.94 15.15 -1.85
C THR A 248 6.40 15.58 -1.67
N LEU A 249 6.84 15.77 -0.42
CA LEU A 249 8.21 16.17 -0.12
C LEU A 249 9.21 15.06 -0.48
N GLY A 250 8.88 13.79 -0.22
CA GLY A 250 9.69 12.65 -0.61
C GLY A 250 9.82 12.49 -2.13
N LEU A 251 8.71 12.58 -2.86
CA LEU A 251 8.72 12.58 -4.33
C LEU A 251 9.56 13.73 -4.89
N ALA A 252 9.43 14.94 -4.34
CA ALA A 252 10.26 16.09 -4.74
C ALA A 252 11.75 15.85 -4.49
N ARG A 253 12.11 15.15 -3.41
CA ARG A 253 13.49 14.75 -3.11
C ARG A 253 14.01 13.76 -4.15
N ILE A 254 13.24 12.73 -4.49
CA ILE A 254 13.60 11.72 -5.49
C ILE A 254 13.78 12.35 -6.87
N LYS A 255 12.83 13.19 -7.31
CA LYS A 255 12.90 13.91 -8.59
C LYS A 255 14.14 14.80 -8.71
N ALA A 256 14.58 15.37 -7.59
CA ALA A 256 15.81 16.16 -7.51
C ALA A 256 17.11 15.32 -7.49
N GLY A 257 17.03 13.99 -7.64
CA GLY A 257 18.19 13.09 -7.61
C GLY A 257 18.83 12.96 -6.23
N ARG A 258 18.06 13.20 -5.16
CA ARG A 258 18.56 13.21 -3.77
C ARG A 258 18.07 12.01 -2.94
N ALA A 259 17.48 10.99 -3.57
CA ALA A 259 17.09 9.78 -2.85
C ALA A 259 18.32 8.98 -2.39
N CYS A 260 18.15 8.10 -1.41
CA CYS A 260 19.18 7.17 -0.98
C CYS A 260 19.54 6.19 -2.11
N ALA A 261 20.74 5.59 -2.01
CA ALA A 261 21.26 4.69 -3.05
C ALA A 261 20.31 3.51 -3.33
N GLY A 262 19.73 2.91 -2.29
CA GLY A 262 18.75 1.83 -2.41
C GLY A 262 17.51 2.21 -3.22
N ILE A 263 16.90 3.37 -2.93
CA ILE A 263 15.72 3.84 -3.67
C ILE A 263 16.08 4.13 -5.14
N ASN A 264 17.20 4.82 -5.40
CA ASN A 264 17.64 5.09 -6.78
C ASN A 264 17.87 3.79 -7.56
N ALA A 265 18.52 2.80 -6.94
CA ALA A 265 18.74 1.48 -7.54
C ALA A 265 17.42 0.76 -7.85
N LEU A 266 16.46 0.77 -6.93
CA LEU A 266 15.13 0.18 -7.16
C LEU A 266 14.35 0.89 -8.28
N ILE A 267 14.47 2.22 -8.38
CA ILE A 267 13.89 2.98 -9.49
C ILE A 267 14.50 2.55 -10.82
N GLU A 268 15.82 2.44 -10.88
CA GLU A 268 16.57 2.07 -12.08
C GLU A 268 16.18 0.67 -12.58
N VAL A 269 16.25 -0.36 -11.73
CA VAL A 269 15.88 -1.73 -12.12
C VAL A 269 14.39 -1.86 -12.44
N SER A 270 13.55 -0.94 -11.93
CA SER A 270 12.14 -0.89 -12.31
C SER A 270 11.86 -0.32 -13.69
N GLY A 271 12.87 0.21 -14.38
CA GLY A 271 12.75 0.86 -15.68
C GLY A 271 12.02 2.21 -15.61
N ARG A 272 11.96 2.81 -14.41
CA ARG A 272 11.32 4.12 -14.18
C ARG A 272 12.35 5.24 -14.22
N ASP A 273 11.90 6.43 -14.60
CA ASP A 273 12.70 7.65 -14.54
C ASP A 273 12.40 8.38 -13.23
N HIS A 274 13.44 8.58 -12.40
CA HIS A 274 13.30 9.28 -11.13
C HIS A 274 12.75 10.71 -11.30
N ARG A 275 12.94 11.37 -12.45
CA ARG A 275 12.49 12.74 -12.73
C ARG A 275 10.97 12.84 -12.92
N SER A 276 10.33 11.76 -13.40
CA SER A 276 8.89 11.70 -13.66
C SER A 276 8.14 10.82 -12.65
N ILE A 277 8.82 10.36 -11.60
CA ILE A 277 8.24 9.42 -10.64
C ILE A 277 6.97 9.98 -9.97
N ALA A 278 5.93 9.16 -9.87
CA ALA A 278 4.70 9.48 -9.14
C ALA A 278 4.48 8.49 -7.98
N SER A 279 3.51 8.78 -7.11
CA SER A 279 3.15 7.86 -6.02
C SER A 279 2.74 6.48 -6.55
N GLN A 280 2.07 6.41 -7.69
CA GLN A 280 1.72 5.14 -8.34
C GLN A 280 2.96 4.31 -8.69
N ASP A 281 4.04 4.93 -9.17
CA ASP A 281 5.27 4.18 -9.46
C ASP A 281 5.88 3.60 -8.19
N MET A 282 5.80 4.33 -7.06
CA MET A 282 6.25 3.81 -5.76
C MET A 282 5.43 2.57 -5.35
N GLY A 283 4.10 2.66 -5.42
CA GLY A 283 3.21 1.56 -5.00
C GLY A 283 3.19 0.35 -5.95
N PHE A 284 3.35 0.56 -7.26
CA PHE A 284 3.19 -0.51 -8.27
C PHE A 284 4.49 -0.95 -8.95
N SER A 285 5.56 -0.16 -8.85
CA SER A 285 6.86 -0.50 -9.44
C SER A 285 7.93 -0.69 -8.38
N ILE A 286 8.06 0.19 -7.38
CA ILE A 286 9.15 0.10 -6.40
C ILE A 286 8.82 -0.88 -5.27
N ALA A 287 7.81 -0.59 -4.46
CA ALA A 287 7.42 -1.37 -3.28
C ALA A 287 7.22 -2.88 -3.56
N PRO A 288 6.66 -3.30 -4.71
CA PRO A 288 6.52 -4.72 -5.04
C PRO A 288 7.82 -5.52 -5.02
N ARG A 289 8.98 -4.89 -5.23
CA ARG A 289 10.30 -5.54 -5.19
C ARG A 289 10.75 -5.84 -3.76
N LEU A 290 10.53 -4.91 -2.85
CA LEU A 290 10.77 -5.10 -1.43
C LEU A 290 9.79 -6.13 -0.85
N ASN A 291 8.49 -5.96 -1.13
CA ASN A 291 7.46 -6.90 -0.68
C ASN A 291 7.60 -8.32 -1.23
N ALA A 292 8.30 -8.51 -2.35
CA ALA A 292 8.57 -9.85 -2.88
C ALA A 292 9.53 -10.63 -1.97
N ALA A 293 10.56 -9.95 -1.42
CA ALA A 293 11.50 -10.56 -0.48
C ALA A 293 10.77 -11.08 0.76
N GLY A 294 9.94 -10.26 1.43
CA GLY A 294 9.16 -10.70 2.60
C GLY A 294 8.09 -11.77 2.33
N ARG A 295 7.78 -12.07 1.06
CA ARG A 295 6.80 -13.11 0.68
C ARG A 295 7.42 -14.45 0.30
N LEU A 296 8.59 -14.41 -0.34
CA LEU A 296 9.25 -15.59 -0.91
C LEU A 296 10.55 -15.96 -0.19
N GLU A 297 11.27 -14.98 0.35
CA GLU A 297 12.61 -15.15 0.92
C GLU A 297 12.75 -14.37 2.25
N ASP A 298 13.90 -13.72 2.45
CA ASP A 298 14.25 -12.96 3.64
C ASP A 298 14.08 -11.45 3.40
N MET A 299 13.23 -10.80 4.22
CA MET A 299 13.02 -9.36 4.15
C MET A 299 14.26 -8.54 4.51
N GLY A 300 15.23 -9.12 5.23
CA GLY A 300 16.52 -8.49 5.55
C GLY A 300 17.23 -7.95 4.31
N MET A 301 17.14 -8.63 3.16
CA MET A 301 17.71 -8.14 1.89
C MET A 301 17.11 -6.79 1.45
N GLY A 302 15.82 -6.58 1.67
CA GLY A 302 15.14 -5.32 1.39
C GLY A 302 15.66 -4.19 2.28
N ILE A 303 15.81 -4.46 3.57
CA ILE A 303 16.35 -3.49 4.55
C ILE A 303 17.79 -3.14 4.22
N GLU A 304 18.65 -4.14 3.98
CA GLU A 304 20.05 -3.92 3.62
C GLU A 304 20.18 -3.06 2.36
N THR A 305 19.37 -3.33 1.32
CA THR A 305 19.34 -2.51 0.10
C THR A 305 19.05 -1.05 0.41
N LEU A 306 18.09 -0.78 1.31
CA LEU A 306 17.73 0.58 1.73
C LEU A 306 18.78 1.24 2.64
N LEU A 307 19.62 0.47 3.33
CA LEU A 307 20.70 0.94 4.21
C LEU A 307 22.03 1.19 3.46
N MET A 308 22.23 0.58 2.28
CA MET A 308 23.44 0.77 1.48
C MET A 308 23.68 2.26 1.12
N ASN A 309 24.95 2.66 1.18
CA ASN A 309 25.40 3.99 0.77
C ASN A 309 26.14 3.97 -0.58
N ASP A 310 26.75 2.84 -0.94
CA ASP A 310 27.43 2.67 -2.22
C ASP A 310 26.41 2.36 -3.34
N PRO A 311 26.31 3.20 -4.38
CA PRO A 311 25.35 2.99 -5.47
C PRO A 311 25.56 1.69 -6.24
N THR A 312 26.80 1.21 -6.35
CA THR A 312 27.10 -0.02 -7.09
C THR A 312 26.62 -1.26 -6.33
N GLN A 313 26.83 -1.29 -5.01
CA GLN A 313 26.31 -2.35 -4.15
C GLN A 313 24.78 -2.31 -4.09
N ALA A 314 24.20 -1.12 -3.96
CA ALA A 314 22.75 -0.94 -3.96
C ALA A 314 22.11 -1.45 -5.27
N LEU A 315 22.73 -1.18 -6.43
CA LEU A 315 22.25 -1.67 -7.72
C LEU A 315 22.30 -3.20 -7.82
N LYS A 316 23.38 -3.83 -7.35
CA LYS A 316 23.49 -5.30 -7.29
C LYS A 316 22.39 -5.90 -6.42
N ALA A 317 22.16 -5.34 -5.24
CA ALA A 317 21.11 -5.81 -4.33
C ALA A 317 19.71 -5.60 -4.93
N ALA A 318 19.47 -4.46 -5.58
CA ALA A 318 18.21 -4.18 -6.27
C ALA A 318 17.92 -5.15 -7.41
N HIS A 319 18.93 -5.62 -8.15
CA HIS A 319 18.75 -6.68 -9.15
C HIS A 319 18.28 -7.99 -8.54
N VAL A 320 18.84 -8.40 -7.38
CA VAL A 320 18.37 -9.60 -6.67
C VAL A 320 16.91 -9.45 -6.27
N LEU A 321 16.52 -8.30 -5.71
CA LEU A 321 15.12 -8.03 -5.37
C LEU A 321 14.20 -8.01 -6.60
N ASP A 322 14.71 -7.56 -7.76
CA ASP A 322 13.98 -7.60 -9.02
C ASP A 322 13.75 -9.05 -9.51
N ASP A 323 14.78 -9.89 -9.43
CA ASP A 323 14.69 -11.31 -9.78
C ASP A 323 13.65 -12.03 -8.90
N ILE A 324 13.68 -11.82 -7.58
CA ILE A 324 12.69 -12.37 -6.64
C ILE A 324 11.28 -11.88 -6.99
N ASN A 325 11.15 -10.60 -7.35
CA ASN A 325 9.87 -10.04 -7.77
C ASN A 325 9.37 -10.62 -9.09
N ILE A 326 10.25 -10.88 -10.06
CA ILE A 326 9.91 -11.58 -11.31
C ILE A 326 9.41 -12.99 -11.00
N GLN A 327 10.12 -13.75 -10.18
CA GLN A 327 9.70 -15.10 -9.74
C GLN A 327 8.33 -15.05 -9.06
N ARG A 328 8.12 -14.11 -8.14
CA ARG A 328 6.81 -13.91 -7.49
C ARG A 328 5.70 -13.64 -8.49
N ARG A 329 5.95 -12.81 -9.51
CA ARG A 329 4.95 -12.49 -10.54
C ARG A 329 4.63 -13.69 -11.42
N VAL A 330 5.60 -14.56 -11.71
CA VAL A 330 5.38 -15.83 -12.43
C VAL A 330 4.46 -16.72 -11.59
N VAL A 331 4.80 -16.98 -10.34
CA VAL A 331 3.97 -17.78 -9.41
C VAL A 331 2.55 -17.19 -9.31
N GLU A 332 2.43 -15.87 -9.14
CA GLU A 332 1.14 -15.19 -9.04
C GLU A 332 0.32 -15.29 -10.35
N GLN A 333 0.97 -15.26 -11.52
CA GLN A 333 0.31 -15.37 -12.81
C GLN A 333 -0.15 -16.80 -13.11
N ASP A 334 0.65 -17.81 -12.76
CA ASP A 334 0.30 -19.22 -12.90
C ASP A 334 -0.92 -19.53 -12.02
N MET A 335 -0.84 -19.17 -10.73
CA MET A 335 -1.96 -19.31 -9.79
C MET A 335 -3.23 -18.57 -10.25
N GLN A 336 -3.09 -17.39 -10.86
CA GLN A 336 -4.23 -16.66 -11.42
C GLN A 336 -4.84 -17.39 -12.61
N THR A 337 -4.04 -17.98 -13.48
CA THR A 337 -4.51 -18.74 -14.65
C THR A 337 -5.27 -19.99 -14.19
N ASP A 338 -4.72 -20.70 -13.20
CA ASP A 338 -5.37 -21.87 -12.60
C ASP A 338 -6.70 -21.49 -11.96
N ALA A 339 -6.72 -20.42 -11.16
CA ALA A 339 -7.94 -19.96 -10.52
C ALA A 339 -9.02 -19.50 -11.51
N LEU A 340 -8.63 -18.85 -12.62
CA LEU A 340 -9.57 -18.49 -13.67
C LEU A 340 -10.11 -19.73 -14.39
N THR A 341 -9.26 -20.73 -14.64
CA THR A 341 -9.66 -22.01 -15.20
C THR A 341 -10.63 -22.75 -14.27
N MET A 342 -10.38 -22.73 -12.95
CA MET A 342 -11.30 -23.24 -11.94
C MET A 342 -12.65 -22.53 -12.01
N LEU A 343 -12.64 -21.19 -12.06
CA LEU A 343 -13.87 -20.39 -12.17
C LEU A 343 -14.64 -20.64 -13.47
N GLU A 344 -13.97 -20.87 -14.60
CA GLU A 344 -14.59 -21.21 -15.88
C GLU A 344 -15.19 -22.63 -15.87
N ASN A 345 -14.54 -23.57 -15.16
CA ASN A 345 -15.02 -24.94 -15.00
C ASN A 345 -16.13 -25.08 -13.96
N MET A 346 -16.25 -24.12 -13.03
CA MET A 346 -17.39 -24.04 -12.13
C MET A 346 -18.64 -23.68 -12.95
N SER A 347 -19.49 -24.68 -13.20
CA SER A 347 -20.77 -24.52 -13.89
C SER A 347 -21.73 -23.67 -13.04
N PHE A 348 -21.66 -22.35 -13.17
CA PHE A 348 -22.66 -21.46 -12.61
C PHE A 348 -23.80 -21.24 -13.62
N ASP A 349 -25.03 -21.15 -13.11
CA ASP A 349 -26.12 -20.59 -13.90
C ASP A 349 -25.76 -19.14 -14.20
N LYS A 350 -25.62 -18.77 -15.48
CA LYS A 350 -25.29 -17.40 -15.89
C LYS A 350 -26.34 -16.38 -15.43
N SER A 351 -27.53 -16.83 -15.01
CA SER A 351 -28.58 -15.99 -14.45
C SER A 351 -28.37 -15.64 -12.96
N GLU A 352 -27.61 -16.45 -12.21
CA GLU A 352 -27.34 -16.25 -10.77
C GLU A 352 -25.86 -16.53 -10.43
N PRO A 353 -24.96 -15.55 -10.63
CA PRO A 353 -23.56 -15.72 -10.23
C PRO A 353 -23.46 -15.83 -8.70
N PRO A 354 -22.50 -16.61 -8.18
CA PRO A 354 -22.35 -16.82 -6.75
C PRO A 354 -22.05 -15.51 -6.01
N LEU A 355 -22.49 -15.45 -4.75
CA LEU A 355 -22.31 -14.29 -3.87
C LEU A 355 -20.86 -14.10 -3.43
N GLY A 356 -20.04 -15.14 -3.50
CA GLY A 356 -18.62 -15.15 -3.19
C GLY A 356 -17.95 -16.41 -3.73
N TYR A 357 -16.61 -16.47 -3.64
CA TYR A 357 -15.84 -17.61 -4.14
C TYR A 357 -14.93 -18.18 -3.06
N CYS A 358 -14.91 -19.49 -2.91
CA CYS A 358 -13.87 -20.23 -2.21
C CYS A 358 -13.06 -20.99 -3.24
N LEU A 359 -11.74 -20.78 -3.25
CA LEU A 359 -10.85 -21.37 -4.23
C LEU A 359 -9.71 -22.07 -3.53
N TYR A 360 -9.32 -23.24 -4.00
CA TYR A 360 -8.23 -24.04 -3.43
C TYR A 360 -7.48 -24.77 -4.54
N ASP A 361 -6.15 -24.81 -4.42
CA ASP A 361 -5.29 -25.69 -5.19
C ASP A 361 -4.14 -26.19 -4.30
N GLU A 362 -3.74 -27.44 -4.48
CA GLU A 362 -2.61 -28.04 -3.73
C GLU A 362 -1.24 -27.48 -4.13
N GLN A 363 -1.13 -26.83 -5.29
CA GLN A 363 0.10 -26.23 -5.80
C GLN A 363 0.24 -24.75 -5.41
N TRP A 364 -0.81 -24.15 -4.82
CA TRP A 364 -0.79 -22.73 -4.47
C TRP A 364 0.11 -22.43 -3.28
N HIS A 365 0.81 -21.30 -3.35
CA HIS A 365 1.71 -20.86 -2.31
C HIS A 365 1.02 -19.94 -1.28
N GLN A 366 1.12 -20.27 0.01
CA GLN A 366 0.50 -19.50 1.11
C GLN A 366 0.94 -18.02 1.16
N GLY A 367 2.13 -17.68 0.66
CA GLY A 367 2.61 -16.28 0.58
C GLY A 367 1.92 -15.43 -0.50
N VAL A 368 1.19 -16.05 -1.44
CA VAL A 368 0.66 -15.41 -2.66
C VAL A 368 -0.88 -15.44 -2.72
N ILE A 369 -1.56 -16.35 -2.02
CA ILE A 369 -3.03 -16.50 -2.03
C ILE A 369 -3.80 -15.19 -1.75
N GLY A 370 -3.28 -14.29 -0.92
CA GLY A 370 -3.93 -13.00 -0.66
C GLY A 370 -3.93 -12.06 -1.87
N LEU A 371 -2.89 -12.12 -2.72
CA LEU A 371 -2.82 -11.36 -3.98
C LEU A 371 -3.77 -11.96 -5.01
N LEU A 372 -3.81 -13.29 -5.10
CA LEU A 372 -4.74 -14.02 -5.95
C LEU A 372 -6.20 -13.66 -5.60
N ALA A 373 -6.58 -13.78 -4.33
CA ALA A 373 -7.92 -13.42 -3.87
C ALA A 373 -8.28 -11.97 -4.21
N SER A 374 -7.31 -11.05 -4.12
CA SER A 374 -7.53 -9.63 -4.46
C SER A 374 -7.80 -9.44 -5.96
N ARG A 375 -7.01 -10.08 -6.84
CA ARG A 375 -7.20 -10.01 -8.30
C ARG A 375 -8.54 -10.59 -8.74
N ILE A 376 -8.94 -11.72 -8.14
CA ILE A 376 -10.23 -12.36 -8.46
C ILE A 376 -11.39 -11.51 -7.94
N LYS A 377 -11.27 -10.95 -6.73
CA LYS A 377 -12.25 -10.02 -6.17
C LYS A 377 -12.41 -8.78 -7.07
N GLU A 378 -11.32 -8.22 -7.60
CA GLU A 378 -11.38 -7.11 -8.56
C GLU A 378 -12.10 -7.47 -9.85
N ARG A 379 -11.81 -8.65 -10.41
CA ARG A 379 -12.40 -9.10 -11.68
C ARG A 379 -13.89 -9.48 -11.54
N GLN A 380 -14.25 -10.16 -10.46
CA GLN A 380 -15.61 -10.68 -10.27
C GLN A 380 -16.50 -9.73 -9.47
N HIS A 381 -15.91 -8.73 -8.80
CA HIS A 381 -16.61 -7.86 -7.84
C HIS A 381 -17.41 -8.67 -6.81
N ARG A 382 -16.76 -9.67 -6.22
CA ARG A 382 -17.31 -10.55 -5.18
C ARG A 382 -16.28 -10.76 -4.06
N PRO A 383 -16.72 -11.03 -2.82
CA PRO A 383 -15.86 -11.59 -1.79
C PRO A 383 -15.19 -12.89 -2.28
N VAL A 384 -13.89 -13.04 -2.02
CA VAL A 384 -13.10 -14.20 -2.42
C VAL A 384 -12.27 -14.69 -1.25
N ILE A 385 -12.24 -16.01 -1.04
CA ILE A 385 -11.30 -16.69 -0.16
C ILE A 385 -10.46 -17.64 -1.00
N ALA A 386 -9.15 -17.42 -1.04
CA ALA A 386 -8.19 -18.33 -1.66
C ALA A 386 -7.47 -19.13 -0.58
N PHE A 387 -7.41 -20.45 -0.74
CA PHE A 387 -6.80 -21.40 0.17
C PHE A 387 -5.56 -22.05 -0.46
N ALA A 388 -4.53 -22.27 0.34
CA ALA A 388 -3.36 -23.06 0.00
C ALA A 388 -3.08 -24.11 1.10
N PRO A 389 -2.31 -25.17 0.80
CA PRO A 389 -1.85 -26.11 1.81
C PRO A 389 -1.13 -25.42 2.96
N GLY A 390 -1.49 -25.82 4.18
CA GLY A 390 -0.82 -25.47 5.42
C GLY A 390 0.05 -26.61 5.95
N ASN A 391 0.29 -26.61 7.26
CA ASN A 391 1.04 -27.68 7.93
C ASN A 391 0.07 -28.79 8.37
N GLU A 392 0.56 -30.03 8.47
CA GLU A 392 -0.16 -31.13 9.14
C GLU A 392 -1.60 -31.41 8.63
N GLY A 393 -1.86 -31.19 7.34
CA GLY A 393 -3.18 -31.42 6.73
C GLY A 393 -4.18 -30.26 6.92
N GLU A 394 -3.72 -29.13 7.42
CA GLU A 394 -4.47 -27.87 7.42
C GLU A 394 -4.42 -27.19 6.04
N VAL A 395 -5.38 -26.30 5.80
CA VAL A 395 -5.33 -25.29 4.73
C VAL A 395 -5.36 -23.90 5.34
N LYS A 396 -4.60 -23.00 4.73
CA LYS A 396 -4.59 -21.58 5.10
C LYS A 396 -5.32 -20.77 4.05
N GLY A 397 -6.30 -20.00 4.49
CA GLY A 397 -7.12 -19.13 3.66
C GLY A 397 -6.73 -17.66 3.78
N SER A 398 -6.85 -16.93 2.68
CA SER A 398 -6.84 -15.48 2.67
C SER A 398 -8.09 -14.94 2.01
N ALA A 399 -8.90 -14.24 2.80
CA ALA A 399 -10.15 -13.65 2.38
C ALA A 399 -9.95 -12.19 1.95
N ARG A 400 -10.67 -11.76 0.91
CA ARG A 400 -10.74 -10.39 0.40
C ARG A 400 -12.19 -10.03 0.12
N SER A 401 -12.60 -8.84 0.55
CA SER A 401 -13.98 -8.37 0.44
C SER A 401 -14.14 -7.22 -0.56
N ILE A 402 -15.40 -6.89 -0.84
CA ILE A 402 -15.81 -5.69 -1.59
C ILE A 402 -16.45 -4.67 -0.64
N PRO A 403 -16.49 -3.36 -1.01
CA PRO A 403 -17.22 -2.37 -0.22
C PRO A 403 -18.66 -2.81 0.05
N GLY A 404 -19.12 -2.63 1.29
CA GLY A 404 -20.45 -3.07 1.74
C GLY A 404 -20.51 -4.48 2.31
N VAL A 405 -19.43 -5.27 2.24
CA VAL A 405 -19.37 -6.62 2.85
C VAL A 405 -18.23 -6.70 3.86
N HIS A 406 -18.54 -6.90 5.14
CA HIS A 406 -17.54 -7.00 6.21
C HIS A 406 -17.07 -8.45 6.40
N ILE A 407 -15.98 -8.85 5.74
CA ILE A 407 -15.58 -10.27 5.64
C ILE A 407 -15.28 -10.93 6.99
N ARG A 408 -14.72 -10.19 7.95
CA ARG A 408 -14.51 -10.71 9.31
C ARG A 408 -15.84 -11.07 9.99
N ASP A 409 -16.89 -10.30 9.75
CA ASP A 409 -18.18 -10.53 10.41
C ASP A 409 -18.91 -11.69 9.73
N VAL A 410 -18.77 -11.82 8.40
CA VAL A 410 -19.18 -13.03 7.67
C VAL A 410 -18.47 -14.27 8.22
N LEU A 411 -17.15 -14.22 8.43
CA LEU A 411 -16.40 -15.33 9.02
C LEU A 411 -16.81 -15.63 10.46
N ALA A 412 -17.12 -14.61 11.27
CA ALA A 412 -17.64 -14.80 12.62
C ALA A 412 -19.01 -15.50 12.60
N LEU A 413 -19.88 -15.16 11.64
CA LEU A 413 -21.15 -15.85 11.44
C LEU A 413 -20.94 -17.32 11.03
N VAL A 414 -19.98 -17.59 10.14
CA VAL A 414 -19.59 -18.97 9.77
C VAL A 414 -19.09 -19.72 11.01
N ALA A 415 -18.21 -19.12 11.82
CA ALA A 415 -17.69 -19.74 13.04
C ALA A 415 -18.80 -20.10 14.04
N ASN A 416 -19.84 -19.26 14.16
CA ASN A 416 -20.98 -19.51 15.03
C ASN A 416 -21.90 -20.63 14.53
N GLN A 417 -21.93 -20.88 13.22
CA GLN A 417 -22.74 -21.94 12.59
C GLN A 417 -21.96 -23.25 12.41
N ALA A 418 -20.64 -23.20 12.44
CA ALA A 418 -19.75 -24.33 12.23
C ALA A 418 -19.64 -25.23 13.48
N PRO A 419 -19.33 -26.52 13.30
CA PRO A 419 -18.87 -27.39 14.39
C PRO A 419 -17.65 -26.80 15.10
N GLU A 420 -17.57 -27.02 16.41
CA GLU A 420 -16.44 -26.58 17.23
C GLU A 420 -15.11 -27.11 16.66
N GLY A 421 -14.13 -26.21 16.54
CA GLY A 421 -12.80 -26.54 16.03
C GLY A 421 -12.65 -26.58 14.51
N MET A 422 -13.71 -26.35 13.71
CA MET A 422 -13.59 -26.27 12.25
C MET A 422 -12.66 -25.12 11.83
N LEU A 423 -12.86 -23.93 12.38
CA LEU A 423 -11.99 -22.78 12.19
C LEU A 423 -10.99 -22.73 13.34
N THR A 424 -9.80 -23.29 13.15
CA THR A 424 -8.77 -23.37 14.20
C THR A 424 -8.20 -22.00 14.53
N ARG A 425 -8.10 -21.11 13.53
CA ARG A 425 -7.70 -19.70 13.67
C ARG A 425 -8.44 -18.86 12.64
N PHE A 426 -8.95 -17.70 13.02
CA PHE A 426 -9.37 -16.68 12.05
C PHE A 426 -9.25 -15.27 12.66
N GLY A 427 -9.01 -14.28 11.82
CA GLY A 427 -8.86 -12.90 12.24
C GLY A 427 -8.63 -11.95 11.07
N GLY A 428 -8.89 -10.66 11.27
CA GLY A 428 -8.71 -9.63 10.25
C GLY A 428 -9.63 -8.43 10.41
N HIS A 429 -9.88 -7.74 9.31
CA HIS A 429 -10.67 -6.52 9.21
C HIS A 429 -11.83 -6.66 8.22
N ALA A 430 -12.55 -5.57 7.97
CA ALA A 430 -13.68 -5.52 7.05
C ALA A 430 -13.36 -6.03 5.64
N MET A 431 -12.17 -5.70 5.11
CA MET A 431 -11.82 -5.93 3.70
C MET A 431 -10.89 -7.13 3.48
N ALA A 432 -10.28 -7.66 4.54
CA ALA A 432 -9.34 -8.77 4.46
C ALA A 432 -9.30 -9.57 5.76
N ALA A 433 -9.19 -10.89 5.67
CA ALA A 433 -9.01 -11.76 6.82
C ALA A 433 -8.13 -12.97 6.48
N GLY A 434 -7.48 -13.54 7.49
CA GLY A 434 -6.80 -14.83 7.43
C GLY A 434 -7.58 -15.87 8.22
N LEU A 435 -7.51 -17.12 7.77
CA LEU A 435 -8.17 -18.25 8.44
C LEU A 435 -7.41 -19.55 8.22
N THR A 436 -7.59 -20.50 9.13
CA THR A 436 -7.04 -21.86 9.07
C THR A 436 -8.13 -22.86 9.42
N LEU A 437 -8.21 -23.96 8.67
CA LEU A 437 -9.07 -25.10 8.94
C LEU A 437 -8.43 -26.40 8.44
N ALA A 438 -8.94 -27.57 8.84
CA ALA A 438 -8.48 -28.84 8.29
C ALA A 438 -8.97 -29.03 6.84
N MET A 439 -8.15 -29.63 5.98
CA MET A 439 -8.50 -29.83 4.55
C MET A 439 -9.84 -30.56 4.35
N LYS A 440 -10.15 -31.53 5.22
CA LYS A 440 -11.41 -32.29 5.20
C LYS A 440 -12.66 -31.44 5.41
N ASP A 441 -12.54 -30.28 6.07
CA ASP A 441 -13.66 -29.44 6.46
C ASP A 441 -13.95 -28.33 5.41
N LEU A 442 -13.08 -28.18 4.41
CA LEU A 442 -13.17 -27.14 3.38
C LEU A 442 -14.50 -27.14 2.61
N PRO A 443 -15.06 -28.29 2.16
CA PRO A 443 -16.35 -28.29 1.46
C PRO A 443 -17.51 -27.81 2.35
N GLN A 444 -17.51 -28.16 3.63
CA GLN A 444 -18.55 -27.72 4.57
C GLN A 444 -18.39 -26.23 4.88
N PHE A 445 -17.15 -25.75 5.04
CA PHE A 445 -16.87 -24.33 5.21
C PHE A 445 -17.39 -23.50 4.03
N GLU A 446 -17.17 -23.94 2.78
CA GLU A 446 -17.64 -23.23 1.59
C GLU A 446 -19.17 -23.05 1.58
N GLN A 447 -19.91 -24.09 1.96
CA GLN A 447 -21.38 -24.01 2.05
C GLN A 447 -21.82 -23.01 3.12
N LEU A 448 -21.20 -23.04 4.30
CA LEU A 448 -21.48 -22.10 5.38
C LEU A 448 -21.13 -20.66 4.99
N PHE A 449 -20.02 -20.47 4.30
CA PHE A 449 -19.60 -19.16 3.80
C PHE A 449 -20.61 -18.56 2.82
N LEU A 450 -21.05 -19.34 1.82
CA LEU A 450 -22.05 -18.88 0.86
C LEU A 450 -23.40 -18.59 1.54
N SER A 451 -23.81 -19.43 2.51
CA SER A 451 -25.02 -19.19 3.32
C SER A 451 -24.91 -17.91 4.15
N ALA A 452 -23.77 -17.65 4.77
CA ALA A 452 -23.52 -16.44 5.54
C ALA A 452 -23.57 -15.19 4.65
N LEU A 453 -23.03 -15.26 3.43
CA LEU A 453 -23.15 -14.17 2.45
C LEU A 453 -24.62 -13.93 2.05
N GLN A 454 -25.39 -14.99 1.80
CA GLN A 454 -26.83 -14.88 1.48
C GLN A 454 -27.62 -14.14 2.57
N GLN A 455 -27.22 -14.31 3.84
CA GLN A 455 -27.90 -13.69 4.99
C GLN A 455 -27.49 -12.23 5.21
N THR A 456 -26.31 -11.81 4.75
CA THR A 456 -25.67 -10.56 5.16
C THR A 456 -25.43 -9.56 4.04
N VAL A 457 -25.34 -10.02 2.79
CA VAL A 457 -25.00 -9.18 1.64
C VAL A 457 -26.25 -8.55 1.06
N ASP A 458 -26.25 -7.22 0.97
CA ASP A 458 -27.21 -6.48 0.16
C ASP A 458 -26.90 -6.70 -1.34
N PRO A 459 -27.83 -7.24 -2.15
CA PRO A 459 -27.58 -7.48 -3.57
C PRO A 459 -27.16 -6.24 -4.38
N SER A 460 -27.49 -5.02 -3.92
CA SER A 460 -27.10 -3.79 -4.59
C SER A 460 -25.58 -3.56 -4.58
N VAL A 461 -24.87 -4.04 -3.54
CA VAL A 461 -23.41 -3.87 -3.42
C VAL A 461 -22.62 -4.77 -4.38
N LEU A 462 -23.30 -5.74 -5.01
CA LEU A 462 -22.71 -6.66 -5.98
C LEU A 462 -22.65 -6.07 -7.39
N GLN A 463 -23.20 -4.88 -7.61
CA GLN A 463 -23.06 -4.11 -8.84
C GLN A 463 -21.88 -3.14 -8.70
N ALA A 464 -20.85 -3.33 -9.53
CA ALA A 464 -19.69 -2.44 -9.52
C ALA A 464 -20.08 -1.03 -9.98
N GLU A 465 -19.84 -0.03 -9.14
CA GLU A 465 -19.95 1.38 -9.52
C GLU A 465 -18.66 1.84 -10.22
N LEU A 466 -18.78 2.33 -11.46
CA LEU A 466 -17.65 2.92 -12.18
C LEU A 466 -17.56 4.41 -11.89
N LEU A 467 -16.76 4.79 -10.89
CA LEU A 467 -16.63 6.19 -10.48
C LEU A 467 -15.91 7.03 -11.56
N SER A 468 -16.38 8.26 -11.77
CA SER A 468 -15.73 9.25 -12.65
C SER A 468 -15.76 10.65 -12.05
N ASP A 469 -14.73 11.46 -12.33
CA ASP A 469 -14.62 12.88 -12.01
C ASP A 469 -15.32 13.79 -13.05
N GLY A 470 -16.07 13.19 -13.97
CA GLY A 470 -16.90 13.88 -14.98
C GLY A 470 -16.30 13.85 -16.38
N GLU A 471 -16.99 14.52 -17.30
CA GLU A 471 -16.49 14.73 -18.66
C GLU A 471 -15.44 15.85 -18.69
N LEU A 472 -14.51 15.73 -19.65
CA LEU A 472 -13.60 16.80 -20.04
C LEU A 472 -14.13 17.45 -21.30
N ALA A 473 -14.07 18.78 -21.37
CA ALA A 473 -14.28 19.46 -22.64
C ALA A 473 -13.16 19.10 -23.63
N ALA A 474 -13.43 19.20 -24.94
CA ALA A 474 -12.49 18.77 -25.96
C ALA A 474 -11.13 19.49 -25.89
N ASP A 475 -11.12 20.76 -25.48
CA ASP A 475 -9.94 21.58 -25.24
C ASP A 475 -9.21 21.26 -23.92
N GLU A 476 -9.89 20.67 -22.94
CA GLU A 476 -9.25 20.16 -21.71
C GLU A 476 -8.40 18.90 -21.98
N ILE A 477 -8.72 18.12 -23.03
CA ILE A 477 -7.95 16.93 -23.45
C ILE A 477 -6.63 17.37 -24.11
N SER A 478 -5.68 17.74 -23.25
CA SER A 478 -4.45 18.43 -23.62
C SER A 478 -3.22 17.80 -22.96
N LEU A 479 -2.05 18.03 -23.56
CA LEU A 479 -0.77 17.59 -22.97
C LEU A 479 -0.53 18.27 -21.62
N GLN A 480 -0.89 19.55 -21.50
CA GLN A 480 -0.72 20.36 -20.30
C GLN A 480 -1.48 19.77 -19.10
N LEU A 481 -2.74 19.37 -19.30
CA LEU A 481 -3.52 18.71 -18.24
C LEU A 481 -2.91 17.34 -17.91
N ALA A 482 -2.49 16.57 -18.92
CA ALA A 482 -1.87 15.26 -18.71
C ALA A 482 -0.56 15.33 -17.89
N GLU A 483 0.19 16.43 -18.00
CA GLU A 483 1.40 16.69 -17.22
C GLU A 483 1.10 17.23 -15.81
N LEU A 484 0.03 18.01 -15.67
CA LEU A 484 -0.35 18.61 -14.41
C LEU A 484 -0.92 17.57 -13.43
N LEU A 485 -1.79 16.67 -13.89
CA LEU A 485 -2.50 15.73 -13.01
C LEU A 485 -1.54 14.90 -12.13
N PRO A 486 -0.43 14.30 -12.61
CA PRO A 486 0.47 13.53 -11.75
C PRO A 486 1.30 14.38 -10.78
N THR A 487 1.37 15.70 -10.97
CA THR A 487 2.26 16.59 -10.19
C THR A 487 1.54 17.45 -9.18
N ILE A 488 0.24 17.70 -9.38
CA ILE A 488 -0.53 18.57 -8.49
C ILE A 488 -0.74 17.95 -7.10
N ALA A 489 -0.82 16.63 -7.01
CA ALA A 489 -0.95 15.91 -5.75
C ALA A 489 -0.43 14.46 -5.90
N PRO A 490 0.04 13.83 -4.81
CA PRO A 490 0.22 12.40 -4.80
C PRO A 490 -1.16 11.72 -4.74
N TRP A 491 -1.39 10.80 -5.66
CA TRP A 491 -2.62 10.01 -5.71
C TRP A 491 -2.42 8.66 -5.03
N GLY A 492 -3.45 8.14 -4.37
CA GLY A 492 -3.37 6.90 -3.61
C GLY A 492 -4.66 6.55 -2.88
N GLN A 493 -4.56 5.76 -1.81
CA GLN A 493 -5.74 5.33 -1.05
C GLN A 493 -6.51 6.54 -0.47
N ASN A 494 -7.84 6.52 -0.60
CA ASN A 494 -8.75 7.64 -0.25
C ASN A 494 -8.43 9.00 -0.91
N PHE A 495 -7.51 9.01 -1.88
CA PHE A 495 -7.16 10.15 -2.72
C PHE A 495 -6.75 9.64 -4.11
N ALA A 496 -7.54 8.72 -4.66
CA ALA A 496 -7.33 8.06 -5.95
C ALA A 496 -7.07 9.02 -7.13
N GLU A 497 -6.38 8.53 -8.15
CA GLU A 497 -6.10 9.29 -9.37
C GLU A 497 -7.39 9.72 -10.10
N PRO A 498 -7.37 10.84 -10.84
CA PRO A 498 -8.53 11.31 -11.60
C PRO A 498 -8.90 10.38 -12.75
N GLN A 499 -10.20 10.08 -12.88
CA GLN A 499 -10.77 9.21 -13.90
C GLN A 499 -11.93 9.91 -14.59
N PHE A 500 -11.81 10.17 -15.88
CA PHE A 500 -12.81 10.88 -16.67
C PHE A 500 -13.65 9.90 -17.48
N HIS A 501 -14.78 10.36 -17.99
CA HIS A 501 -15.51 9.65 -19.02
C HIS A 501 -15.88 10.58 -20.17
N GLY A 502 -16.31 10.01 -21.28
CA GLY A 502 -16.80 10.80 -22.40
C GLY A 502 -17.27 9.92 -23.55
N TYR A 503 -18.08 10.53 -24.42
CA TYR A 503 -18.56 9.94 -25.65
C TYR A 503 -17.64 10.33 -26.79
N PHE A 504 -17.02 9.34 -27.44
CA PHE A 504 -16.07 9.58 -28.51
C PHE A 504 -16.45 8.83 -29.79
N THR A 505 -16.21 9.47 -30.94
CA THR A 505 -16.27 8.78 -32.23
C THR A 505 -14.93 8.10 -32.49
N VAL A 506 -14.96 6.80 -32.75
CA VAL A 506 -13.77 5.97 -32.96
C VAL A 506 -13.43 5.94 -34.45
N THR A 507 -12.36 6.62 -34.85
CA THR A 507 -11.96 6.79 -36.25
C THR A 507 -11.02 5.69 -36.75
N GLU A 508 -10.27 5.05 -35.85
CA GLU A 508 -9.46 3.86 -36.15
C GLU A 508 -9.45 2.88 -34.98
N ILE A 509 -9.35 1.58 -35.31
CA ILE A 509 -9.26 0.47 -34.36
C ILE A 509 -8.11 -0.43 -34.81
N ARG A 510 -7.18 -0.74 -33.91
CA ARG A 510 -6.06 -1.66 -34.17
C ARG A 510 -5.77 -2.51 -32.95
N SER A 511 -5.64 -3.82 -33.15
CA SER A 511 -5.00 -4.67 -32.15
C SER A 511 -3.48 -4.48 -32.21
N VAL A 512 -2.84 -4.37 -31.04
CA VAL A 512 -1.40 -4.14 -30.88
C VAL A 512 -0.86 -5.01 -29.74
N GLY A 513 0.47 -5.05 -29.59
CA GLY A 513 1.17 -5.96 -28.67
C GLY A 513 1.64 -7.25 -29.35
N GLN A 514 2.61 -7.94 -28.75
CA GLN A 514 3.14 -9.19 -29.29
C GLN A 514 2.06 -10.29 -29.36
N GLN A 515 1.15 -10.30 -28.38
CA GLN A 515 0.02 -11.23 -28.31
C GLN A 515 -1.27 -10.67 -28.91
N GLN A 516 -1.24 -9.47 -29.52
CA GLN A 516 -2.43 -8.77 -30.03
C GLN A 516 -3.53 -8.60 -28.97
N ASP A 517 -3.13 -8.46 -27.72
CA ASP A 517 -3.96 -8.42 -26.53
C ASP A 517 -4.23 -6.97 -26.07
N HIS A 518 -3.90 -5.96 -26.86
CA HIS A 518 -4.16 -4.55 -26.54
C HIS A 518 -4.92 -3.90 -27.69
N LEU A 519 -5.88 -3.03 -27.36
CA LEU A 519 -6.66 -2.28 -28.34
C LEU A 519 -6.17 -0.84 -28.38
N ARG A 520 -5.67 -0.42 -29.55
CA ARG A 520 -5.33 0.97 -29.85
C ARG A 520 -6.46 1.60 -30.67
N LEU A 521 -7.11 2.58 -30.10
CA LEU A 521 -8.14 3.38 -30.74
C LEU A 521 -7.56 4.74 -31.14
N THR A 522 -8.02 5.27 -32.27
CA THR A 522 -7.93 6.70 -32.56
C THR A 522 -9.33 7.28 -32.41
N ILE A 523 -9.47 8.30 -31.58
CA ILE A 523 -10.76 8.90 -31.24
C ILE A 523 -10.78 10.37 -31.68
N ASP A 524 -11.95 10.83 -32.13
CA ASP A 524 -12.24 12.25 -32.31
C ASP A 524 -12.88 12.79 -31.03
N THR A 525 -12.27 13.85 -30.48
CA THR A 525 -12.73 14.54 -29.25
C THR A 525 -13.91 15.48 -29.50
N GLY A 526 -14.38 15.63 -30.74
CA GLY A 526 -15.55 16.42 -31.11
C GLY A 526 -15.23 17.81 -31.67
N ASN A 527 -13.97 18.25 -31.56
CA ASN A 527 -13.45 19.46 -32.20
C ASN A 527 -12.52 19.17 -33.40
N GLY A 528 -12.45 17.91 -33.85
CA GLY A 528 -11.56 17.45 -34.91
C GLY A 528 -10.15 17.06 -34.44
N GLN A 529 -9.82 17.25 -33.16
CA GLN A 529 -8.58 16.74 -32.57
C GLN A 529 -8.67 15.22 -32.42
N LEU A 530 -7.71 14.52 -33.04
CA LEU A 530 -7.55 13.08 -32.93
C LEU A 530 -6.59 12.72 -31.80
N VAL A 531 -7.04 11.87 -30.89
CA VAL A 531 -6.26 11.40 -29.73
C VAL A 531 -6.14 9.89 -29.77
N THR A 532 -5.00 9.35 -29.33
CA THR A 532 -4.86 7.90 -29.16
C THR A 532 -5.47 7.49 -27.83
N ALA A 533 -6.33 6.47 -27.83
CA ALA A 533 -6.82 5.82 -26.63
C ALA A 533 -6.32 4.37 -26.58
N MET A 534 -5.60 4.02 -25.52
CA MET A 534 -4.97 2.72 -25.31
C MET A 534 -5.74 1.91 -24.28
N ALA A 535 -6.33 0.79 -24.69
CA ALA A 535 -6.96 -0.18 -23.80
C ALA A 535 -6.08 -1.41 -23.69
N PHE A 536 -5.41 -1.57 -22.54
CA PHE A 536 -4.53 -2.72 -22.29
C PHE A 536 -5.34 -3.95 -21.89
N ARG A 537 -4.97 -5.12 -22.42
CA ARG A 537 -5.63 -6.40 -22.15
C ARG A 537 -7.13 -6.40 -22.45
N GLN A 538 -7.55 -5.61 -23.44
CA GLN A 538 -8.91 -5.55 -23.92
C GLN A 538 -8.95 -5.89 -25.42
N PHE A 539 -9.92 -6.70 -25.82
CA PHE A 539 -10.17 -7.06 -27.21
C PHE A 539 -11.29 -6.18 -27.78
N GLN A 540 -11.33 -6.06 -29.11
CA GLN A 540 -12.41 -5.33 -29.78
C GLN A 540 -13.75 -6.02 -29.48
N PRO A 541 -14.72 -5.33 -28.84
CA PRO A 541 -16.05 -5.88 -28.65
C PRO A 541 -16.83 -5.86 -29.97
N THR A 542 -17.80 -6.76 -30.12
CA THR A 542 -18.56 -6.96 -31.36
C THR A 542 -19.38 -5.73 -31.78
N TRP A 543 -19.81 -4.90 -30.83
CA TRP A 543 -20.56 -3.67 -31.08
C TRP A 543 -19.68 -2.52 -31.61
N LEU A 544 -18.36 -2.56 -31.37
CA LEU A 544 -17.46 -1.47 -31.71
C LEU A 544 -16.96 -1.60 -33.15
N HIS A 545 -17.17 -0.54 -33.94
CA HIS A 545 -16.76 -0.46 -35.34
C HIS A 545 -16.22 0.93 -35.68
N LYS A 546 -15.43 1.02 -36.75
CA LYS A 546 -14.89 2.29 -37.25
C LYS A 546 -16.02 3.25 -37.61
N GLY A 547 -15.93 4.49 -37.14
CA GLY A 547 -16.97 5.51 -37.24
C GLY A 547 -18.05 5.41 -36.15
N GLY A 548 -18.07 4.33 -35.37
CA GLY A 548 -18.99 4.14 -34.26
C GLY A 548 -18.67 5.06 -33.08
N LYS A 549 -19.65 5.22 -32.19
CA LYS A 549 -19.47 5.90 -30.91
C LYS A 549 -19.12 4.89 -29.83
N ALA A 550 -18.36 5.32 -28.83
CA ALA A 550 -18.09 4.56 -27.62
C ALA A 550 -18.16 5.49 -26.40
N LEU A 551 -18.74 4.99 -25.31
CA LEU A 551 -18.59 5.58 -24.00
C LEU A 551 -17.28 5.05 -23.40
N ILE A 552 -16.32 5.93 -23.18
CA ILE A 552 -15.00 5.56 -22.69
C ILE A 552 -14.80 6.16 -21.32
N ARG A 553 -14.44 5.33 -20.33
CA ARG A 553 -13.90 5.76 -19.05
C ARG A 553 -12.38 5.63 -19.09
N TYR A 554 -11.67 6.70 -18.76
CA TYR A 554 -10.23 6.81 -19.04
C TYR A 554 -9.48 7.68 -18.03
N ARG A 555 -8.16 7.54 -18.06
CA ARG A 555 -7.20 8.45 -17.44
C ARG A 555 -6.43 9.19 -18.51
N LEU A 556 -6.15 10.47 -18.28
CA LEU A 556 -5.33 11.27 -19.19
C LEU A 556 -3.85 10.99 -18.90
N ALA A 557 -3.06 10.74 -19.94
CA ALA A 557 -1.64 10.44 -19.77
C ALA A 557 -0.78 11.08 -20.85
N VAL A 558 0.51 11.22 -20.54
CA VAL A 558 1.53 11.62 -21.52
C VAL A 558 2.02 10.37 -22.24
N ASN A 559 1.98 10.40 -23.56
CA ASN A 559 2.70 9.48 -24.41
C ASN A 559 4.05 10.11 -24.79
N ASP A 560 5.16 9.50 -24.37
CA ASP A 560 6.50 9.90 -24.78
C ASP A 560 7.09 8.83 -25.72
N PHE A 561 7.12 9.13 -27.01
CA PHE A 561 7.63 8.21 -28.01
C PHE A 561 8.52 8.94 -29.01
N ARG A 562 9.74 8.43 -29.21
CA ARG A 562 10.75 9.03 -30.12
C ARG A 562 10.99 10.52 -29.86
N GLN A 563 11.06 10.92 -28.58
CA GLN A 563 11.23 12.32 -28.14
C GLN A 563 10.06 13.26 -28.52
N GLN A 564 8.93 12.71 -28.97
CA GLN A 564 7.70 13.47 -29.16
C GLN A 564 6.72 13.13 -28.03
N ARG A 565 6.28 14.18 -27.34
CA ARG A 565 5.30 14.09 -26.25
C ARG A 565 3.92 14.48 -26.78
N SER A 566 2.93 13.65 -26.50
CA SER A 566 1.55 13.84 -26.94
C SER A 566 0.58 13.41 -25.85
N VAL A 567 -0.64 13.93 -25.88
CA VAL A 567 -1.70 13.47 -25.00
C VAL A 567 -2.25 12.14 -25.49
N GLN A 568 -2.56 11.23 -24.56
CA GLN A 568 -3.28 9.99 -24.83
C GLN A 568 -4.30 9.71 -23.72
N LEU A 569 -5.28 8.87 -24.02
CA LEU A 569 -6.19 8.30 -23.04
C LEU A 569 -5.75 6.88 -22.70
N LEU A 570 -5.62 6.56 -21.41
CA LEU A 570 -5.53 5.19 -20.93
C LEU A 570 -6.94 4.72 -20.60
N VAL A 571 -7.45 3.79 -21.39
CA VAL A 571 -8.83 3.30 -21.28
C VAL A 571 -8.91 2.33 -20.10
N ASP A 572 -9.74 2.68 -19.12
CA ASP A 572 -10.09 1.80 -18.01
C ASP A 572 -11.30 0.93 -18.40
N ASN A 573 -12.35 1.52 -18.98
CA ASN A 573 -13.55 0.79 -19.46
C ASN A 573 -14.00 1.29 -20.84
N LEU A 574 -14.37 0.34 -21.70
CA LEU A 574 -14.92 0.59 -23.03
C LEU A 574 -16.37 0.08 -23.06
N LEU A 575 -17.32 1.00 -23.09
CA LEU A 575 -18.75 0.74 -22.92
C LEU A 575 -19.53 1.10 -24.19
N GLU A 576 -20.61 0.37 -24.42
CA GLU A 576 -21.59 0.71 -25.46
C GLU A 576 -22.23 2.08 -25.12
N PRO A 577 -22.47 2.96 -26.11
CA PRO A 577 -22.97 4.33 -25.88
C PRO A 577 -24.32 4.43 -25.15
#